data_AF-A0A1F0T8L4-F1
#
_entry.id   AF-A0A1F0T8L4-F1
#
_cell.length_a   1.000
_cell.length_b   1.000
_cell.length_c   1.000
_cell.angle_alpha   90.00
_cell.angle_beta   90.00
_cell.angle_gamma   90.00
#
_symmetry.space_group_name_H-M   'P 1'
#
loop_
_entity.id
_entity.type
_entity.pdbx_description
1 polymer ?
#
loop_
_entity_poly.entity_id
_entity_poly.type
_entity_poly.pdbx_seq_one_letter_code
_entity_poly.pdbx_strand_id
1 'polypeptide(L)'
;MKQDNKKEKKSKKSHKPNRKMSWLDKVKLWLLQHSKIAFLLDSSVFWFSAIGLFYLLLGTTFVPKPYQNLNYVFPLIMNLVFLVNILYQGIFRDNFDGMTRLQDFANPFLYLNGVGLLFHSFFGIMGRNRKSIPPLLTLDSRYIWFPILTYITFFLVAALIILFFKHIEKKKREEENGGNPHK
;
A
#
# COMPACT_ATOMS: atom_id res chain seq x y z
N MET A 1 -57.64 28.53 0.91
CA MET A 1 -56.86 27.27 0.78
C MET A 1 -55.62 27.42 1.64
N LYS A 2 -55.40 26.47 2.57
CA LYS A 2 -54.50 26.58 3.73
C LYS A 2 -53.02 26.49 3.33
N GLN A 3 -52.17 27.23 4.06
CA GLN A 3 -50.71 27.14 4.05
C GLN A 3 -50.25 25.75 4.51
N ASP A 4 -49.17 25.23 3.92
CA ASP A 4 -48.25 24.32 4.63
C ASP A 4 -46.80 24.53 4.15
N ASN A 5 -46.04 25.22 5.01
CA ASN A 5 -44.60 25.40 4.94
C ASN A 5 -43.90 24.07 5.27
N LYS A 6 -43.41 23.35 4.26
CA LYS A 6 -42.58 22.16 4.48
C LYS A 6 -41.15 22.58 4.82
N LYS A 7 -40.92 22.83 6.12
CA LYS A 7 -39.60 23.05 6.73
C LYS A 7 -38.65 21.90 6.39
N GLU A 8 -37.65 22.19 5.57
CA GLU A 8 -36.44 21.39 5.40
C GLU A 8 -35.79 21.19 6.78
N LYS A 9 -35.88 19.98 7.35
CA LYS A 9 -35.07 19.60 8.50
C LYS A 9 -33.62 19.42 8.02
N LYS A 10 -32.87 20.53 7.92
CA LYS A 10 -31.40 20.48 7.94
C LYS A 10 -30.99 19.77 9.23
N SER A 11 -30.57 18.51 9.13
CA SER A 11 -29.93 17.81 10.23
C SER A 11 -28.71 18.64 10.62
N LYS A 12 -28.80 19.29 11.79
CA LYS A 12 -27.67 19.97 12.41
C LYS A 12 -26.65 18.90 12.76
N LYS A 13 -25.75 18.59 11.83
CA LYS A 13 -24.53 17.84 12.08
C LYS A 13 -23.79 18.65 13.14
N SER A 14 -23.76 18.17 14.38
CA SER A 14 -23.10 18.85 15.48
C SER A 14 -21.62 18.99 15.13
N HIS A 15 -21.24 20.17 14.67
CA HIS A 15 -19.85 20.54 14.49
C HIS A 15 -19.24 20.55 15.89
N LYS A 16 -18.39 19.56 16.22
CA LYS A 16 -17.55 19.60 17.43
C LYS A 16 -16.39 20.57 17.13
N PRO A 17 -16.41 21.84 17.58
CA PRO A 17 -15.38 22.80 17.25
C PRO A 17 -14.46 22.93 18.44
N ASN A 18 -13.50 22.00 18.63
CA ASN A 18 -12.29 22.28 19.40
C ASN A 18 -11.24 21.15 19.44
N ARG A 19 -11.02 20.41 18.35
CA ARG A 19 -9.79 19.60 18.29
C ARG A 19 -8.67 20.51 17.78
N LYS A 20 -7.64 20.76 18.60
CA LYS A 20 -6.44 21.47 18.14
C LYS A 20 -5.91 20.74 16.92
N MET A 21 -5.93 21.42 15.77
CA MET A 21 -5.48 20.88 14.49
C MET A 21 -4.01 20.46 14.63
N SER A 22 -3.69 19.19 14.36
CA SER A 22 -2.30 18.72 14.36
C SER A 22 -1.50 19.49 13.31
N TRP A 23 -0.19 19.65 13.53
CA TRP A 23 0.68 20.24 12.51
C TRP A 23 0.57 19.46 11.18
N LEU A 24 0.46 18.13 11.25
CA LEU A 24 0.22 17.28 10.08
C LEU A 24 -1.11 17.63 9.39
N ASP A 25 -2.19 17.80 10.14
CA ASP A 25 -3.49 18.15 9.55
C ASP A 25 -3.45 19.52 8.85
N LYS A 26 -2.68 20.50 9.37
CA LYS A 26 -2.45 21.78 8.70
C LYS A 26 -1.70 21.61 7.38
N VAL A 27 -0.65 20.79 7.38
CA VAL A 27 0.13 20.47 6.17
C VAL A 27 -0.74 19.76 5.13
N LYS A 28 -1.58 18.81 5.55
CA LYS A 28 -2.53 18.11 4.67
C LYS A 28 -3.50 19.08 4.00
N LEU A 29 -4.10 19.96 4.79
CA LEU A 29 -5.03 20.97 4.27
C LEU A 29 -4.34 21.93 3.30
N TRP A 30 -3.10 22.32 3.59
CA TRP A 30 -2.30 23.16 2.70
C TRP A 30 -1.96 22.45 1.38
N LEU A 31 -1.56 21.17 1.44
CA LEU A 31 -1.31 20.35 0.25
C LEU A 31 -2.59 20.16 -0.59
N LEU A 32 -3.74 19.98 0.06
CA LEU A 32 -5.04 19.89 -0.61
C LEU A 32 -5.36 21.18 -1.38
N GLN A 33 -5.07 22.34 -0.79
CA GLN A 33 -5.25 23.66 -1.41
C GLN A 33 -4.29 23.88 -2.59
N HIS A 34 -3.07 23.34 -2.51
CA HIS A 34 -2.03 23.48 -3.53
C HIS A 34 -1.81 22.16 -4.29
N SER A 35 -2.82 21.74 -5.04
CA SER A 35 -2.81 20.47 -5.78
C SER A 35 -1.59 20.24 -6.69
N LYS A 36 -1.05 21.30 -7.32
CA LYS A 36 0.19 21.22 -8.12
C LYS A 36 1.40 20.84 -7.27
N ILE A 37 1.52 21.40 -6.07
CA ILE A 37 2.61 21.12 -5.14
C ILE A 37 2.46 19.70 -4.60
N ALA A 38 1.22 19.30 -4.26
CA ALA A 38 0.93 17.94 -3.84
C ALA A 38 1.31 16.91 -4.91
N PHE A 39 1.04 17.18 -6.18
CA PHE A 39 1.43 16.32 -7.30
C PHE A 39 2.96 16.24 -7.47
N LEU A 40 3.67 17.38 -7.34
CA LEU A 40 5.13 17.41 -7.39
C LEU A 40 5.76 16.61 -6.25
N LEU A 41 5.19 16.71 -5.04
CA LEU A 41 5.65 15.95 -3.87
C LEU A 41 5.44 14.43 -4.07
N ASP A 42 4.35 14.03 -4.72
CA ASP A 42 4.05 12.62 -4.97
C ASP A 42 5.01 12.03 -5.98
N SER A 43 5.24 12.77 -7.04
CA SER A 43 6.22 12.40 -8.05
C SER A 43 7.62 12.34 -7.43
N SER A 44 7.99 13.32 -6.60
CA SER A 44 9.32 13.35 -5.99
C SER A 44 9.51 12.19 -5.02
N VAL A 45 8.55 11.90 -4.14
CA VAL A 45 8.63 10.75 -3.23
C VAL A 45 8.72 9.44 -4.00
N PHE A 46 7.95 9.28 -5.08
CA PHE A 46 8.06 8.12 -5.95
C PHE A 46 9.46 7.98 -6.56
N TRP A 47 9.98 9.04 -7.18
CA TRP A 47 11.30 8.99 -7.85
C TRP A 47 12.46 8.85 -6.87
N PHE A 48 12.46 9.61 -5.76
CA PHE A 48 13.51 9.53 -4.76
C PHE A 48 13.51 8.19 -4.02
N SER A 49 12.33 7.62 -3.73
CA SER A 49 12.25 6.27 -3.15
C SER A 49 12.80 5.22 -4.10
N ALA A 50 12.44 5.28 -5.39
CA ALA A 50 12.99 4.40 -6.40
C ALA A 50 14.51 4.52 -6.49
N ILE A 51 15.03 5.72 -6.77
CA ILE A 51 16.48 5.94 -6.94
C ILE A 51 17.25 5.57 -5.67
N GLY A 52 16.75 5.97 -4.50
CA GLY A 52 17.38 5.68 -3.21
C GLY A 52 17.45 4.18 -2.93
N LEU A 53 16.37 3.44 -3.19
CA LEU A 53 16.35 1.98 -3.01
C LEU A 53 17.21 1.25 -4.04
N PHE A 54 17.23 1.72 -5.29
CA PHE A 54 18.14 1.21 -6.31
C PHE A 54 19.60 1.36 -5.88
N TYR A 55 19.99 2.56 -5.42
CA TYR A 55 21.35 2.80 -4.93
C TYR A 55 21.66 1.96 -3.69
N LEU A 56 20.72 1.88 -2.73
CA LEU A 56 20.90 1.09 -1.52
C LEU A 56 21.11 -0.40 -1.83
N LEU A 57 20.25 -0.99 -2.66
CA LEU A 57 20.23 -2.45 -2.88
C LEU A 57 21.25 -2.93 -3.91
N LEU A 58 21.67 -2.08 -4.85
CA LEU A 58 22.64 -2.45 -5.89
C LEU A 58 24.01 -1.77 -5.73
N GLY A 59 24.07 -0.64 -5.03
CA GLY A 59 25.29 0.18 -4.92
C GLY A 59 25.99 0.10 -3.56
N THR A 60 25.38 -0.49 -2.54
CA THR A 60 25.96 -0.61 -1.19
C THR A 60 26.15 -2.06 -0.76
N THR A 61 26.85 -2.30 0.35
CA THR A 61 27.07 -3.64 0.92
C THR A 61 25.84 -4.22 1.64
N PHE A 62 24.70 -3.52 1.64
CA PHE A 62 23.47 -3.97 2.32
C PHE A 62 22.99 -5.33 1.80
N VAL A 63 23.02 -5.53 0.48
CA VAL A 63 22.73 -6.82 -0.16
C VAL A 63 24.07 -7.52 -0.45
N PRO A 64 24.23 -8.82 -0.17
CA PRO A 64 25.47 -9.52 -0.51
C PRO A 64 25.72 -9.50 -2.03
N LYS A 65 26.99 -9.34 -2.44
CA LYS A 65 27.40 -9.23 -3.86
C LYS A 65 26.74 -10.23 -4.83
N PRO A 66 26.56 -11.53 -4.50
CA PRO A 66 25.91 -12.47 -5.41
C PRO A 66 24.48 -12.07 -5.79
N TYR A 67 23.78 -11.35 -4.91
CA TYR A 67 22.41 -10.88 -5.11
C TYR A 67 22.32 -9.44 -5.62
N GLN A 68 23.43 -8.69 -5.72
CA GLN A 68 23.48 -7.31 -6.25
C GLN A 68 23.32 -7.27 -7.79
N ASN A 69 22.36 -8.01 -8.30
CA ASN A 69 21.96 -8.01 -9.69
C ASN A 69 20.45 -7.82 -9.73
N LEU A 70 20.01 -6.91 -10.61
CA LEU A 70 18.61 -6.55 -10.77
C LEU A 70 17.70 -7.76 -10.98
N ASN A 71 18.20 -8.82 -11.62
CA ASN A 71 17.46 -10.07 -11.82
C ASN A 71 17.01 -10.75 -10.51
N TYR A 72 17.77 -10.59 -9.42
CA TYR A 72 17.46 -11.18 -8.11
C TYR A 72 16.76 -10.18 -7.18
N VAL A 73 17.18 -8.91 -7.17
CA VAL A 73 16.62 -7.90 -6.24
C VAL A 73 15.39 -7.18 -6.77
N PHE A 74 15.01 -7.36 -8.03
CA PHE A 74 13.84 -6.69 -8.60
C PHE A 74 12.56 -6.84 -7.75
N PRO A 75 12.18 -8.04 -7.27
CA PRO A 75 10.98 -8.19 -6.43
C PRO A 75 11.10 -7.39 -5.12
N LEU A 76 12.30 -7.32 -4.54
CA LEU A 76 12.54 -6.58 -3.32
C LEU A 76 12.45 -5.07 -3.56
N ILE A 77 13.10 -4.55 -4.60
CA ILE A 77 13.04 -3.14 -5.00
C ILE A 77 11.58 -2.73 -5.21
N MET A 78 10.82 -3.49 -6.01
CA MET A 78 9.43 -3.16 -6.32
C MET A 78 8.56 -3.12 -5.06
N ASN A 79 8.67 -4.13 -4.19
CA ASN A 79 7.90 -4.16 -2.96
C ASN A 79 8.26 -3.01 -2.01
N LEU A 80 9.54 -2.67 -1.86
CA LEU A 80 9.96 -1.58 -0.98
C LEU A 80 9.57 -0.20 -1.53
N VAL A 81 9.72 0.03 -2.84
CA VAL A 81 9.25 1.27 -3.48
C VAL A 81 7.75 1.41 -3.24
N PHE A 82 6.99 0.34 -3.50
CA PHE A 82 5.56 0.35 -3.33
C PHE A 82 5.14 0.58 -1.87
N LEU A 83 5.84 -0.05 -0.92
CA LEU A 83 5.66 0.14 0.51
C LEU A 83 5.89 1.59 0.95
N VAL A 84 7.02 2.19 0.56
CA VAL A 84 7.32 3.59 0.89
C VAL A 84 6.25 4.51 0.33
N ASN A 85 5.81 4.28 -0.92
CA ASN A 85 4.80 5.11 -1.56
C ASN A 85 3.43 4.98 -0.89
N ILE A 86 2.98 3.77 -0.56
CA ILE A 86 1.70 3.61 0.15
C ILE A 86 1.77 4.19 1.56
N LEU A 87 2.87 3.97 2.30
CA LEU A 87 3.03 4.57 3.63
C LEU A 87 2.99 6.10 3.55
N TYR A 88 3.67 6.70 2.57
CA TYR A 88 3.61 8.13 2.31
C TYR A 88 2.17 8.59 2.00
N GLN A 89 1.46 7.92 1.09
CA GLN A 89 0.09 8.28 0.77
C GLN A 89 -0.85 8.14 1.98
N GLY A 90 -0.69 7.08 2.77
CA GLY A 90 -1.48 6.82 3.96
C GLY A 90 -1.19 7.74 5.15
N ILE A 91 -0.01 8.36 5.19
CA ILE A 91 0.37 9.35 6.23
C ILE A 91 0.05 10.78 5.78
N PHE A 92 0.22 11.14 4.50
CA PHE A 92 0.15 12.52 4.03
C PHE A 92 -1.07 12.85 3.17
N ARG A 93 -1.67 11.88 2.47
CA ARG A 93 -2.93 12.11 1.73
C ARG A 93 -4.13 11.66 2.52
N ASP A 94 -4.04 10.44 3.02
CA ASP A 94 -5.08 9.79 3.76
C ASP A 94 -4.80 9.90 5.25
N ASN A 95 -5.86 9.87 6.05
CA ASN A 95 -5.75 9.51 7.46
C ASN A 95 -6.13 8.03 7.52
N PHE A 96 -5.26 7.15 8.00
CA PHE A 96 -5.63 5.75 8.28
C PHE A 96 -6.69 5.72 9.38
N ASP A 97 -7.95 5.92 9.02
CA ASP A 97 -9.08 5.99 9.95
C ASP A 97 -9.88 4.68 9.91
N GLY A 98 -9.24 3.59 10.34
CA GLY A 98 -9.93 2.30 10.60
C GLY A 98 -9.36 1.07 9.90
N MET A 99 -10.03 -0.07 10.14
CA MET A 99 -9.64 -1.42 9.70
C MET A 99 -9.72 -1.63 8.18
N THR A 100 -10.71 -1.04 7.52
CA THR A 100 -10.91 -1.18 6.07
C THR A 100 -9.71 -0.67 5.27
N ARG A 101 -9.10 0.45 5.70
CA ARG A 101 -7.94 1.03 5.01
C ARG A 101 -6.66 0.21 5.14
N LEU A 102 -6.48 -0.57 6.21
CA LEU A 102 -5.35 -1.49 6.35
C LEU A 102 -5.54 -2.77 5.50
N GLN A 103 -6.78 -3.19 5.29
CA GLN A 103 -7.11 -4.24 4.32
C GLN A 103 -6.88 -3.74 2.88
N ASP A 104 -7.33 -2.53 2.57
CA ASP A 104 -7.10 -1.86 1.28
C ASP A 104 -5.60 -1.62 1.02
N PHE A 105 -4.81 -1.40 2.08
CA PHE A 105 -3.35 -1.35 2.02
C PHE A 105 -2.74 -2.69 1.60
N ALA A 106 -3.23 -3.81 2.13
CA ALA A 106 -2.66 -5.13 1.89
C ALA A 106 -3.06 -5.71 0.52
N ASN A 107 -4.24 -5.36 0.01
CA ASN A 107 -4.78 -5.88 -1.25
C ASN A 107 -3.78 -5.72 -2.44
N PRO A 108 -3.20 -4.53 -2.70
CA PRO A 108 -2.26 -4.38 -3.79
C PRO A 108 -0.99 -5.24 -3.65
N PHE A 109 -0.48 -5.47 -2.43
CA PHE A 109 0.66 -6.38 -2.23
C PHE A 109 0.29 -7.82 -2.55
N LEU A 110 -0.93 -8.24 -2.23
CA LEU A 110 -1.42 -9.58 -2.55
C LEU A 110 -1.47 -9.80 -4.07
N TYR A 111 -2.02 -8.85 -4.83
CA TYR A 111 -2.07 -8.93 -6.29
C TYR A 111 -0.70 -8.79 -6.93
N LEU A 112 0.09 -7.78 -6.52
CA LEU A 112 1.41 -7.51 -7.06
C LEU A 112 2.34 -8.71 -6.89
N ASN A 113 2.33 -9.34 -5.71
CA ASN A 113 3.20 -10.49 -5.46
C ASN A 113 2.64 -11.80 -5.97
N GLY A 114 1.32 -12.03 -5.87
CA GLY A 114 0.69 -13.25 -6.37
C GLY A 114 0.80 -13.35 -7.88
N VAL A 115 0.33 -12.33 -8.61
CA VAL A 115 0.41 -12.28 -10.07
C VAL A 115 1.86 -12.09 -10.52
N GLY A 116 2.61 -11.23 -9.83
CA GLY A 116 4.00 -10.95 -10.16
C GLY A 116 4.90 -12.18 -10.08
N LEU A 117 4.74 -13.02 -9.06
CA LEU A 117 5.52 -14.26 -8.94
C LEU A 117 5.25 -15.18 -10.14
N LEU A 118 4.00 -15.40 -10.50
CA LEU A 118 3.64 -16.26 -11.63
C LEU A 118 4.19 -15.69 -12.94
N PHE A 119 3.93 -14.41 -13.22
CA PHE A 119 4.37 -13.78 -14.46
C PHE A 119 5.89 -13.76 -14.60
N HIS A 120 6.59 -13.34 -13.53
CA HIS A 120 8.05 -13.32 -13.51
C HIS A 120 8.64 -14.72 -13.59
N SER A 121 7.99 -15.76 -13.05
CA SER A 121 8.48 -17.13 -13.14
C SER A 121 8.53 -17.67 -14.56
N PHE A 122 7.49 -17.42 -15.36
CA PHE A 122 7.35 -18.02 -16.69
C PHE A 122 7.79 -17.11 -17.84
N PHE A 123 7.50 -15.80 -17.75
CA PHE A 123 7.68 -14.87 -18.85
C PHE A 123 8.85 -13.89 -18.63
N GLY A 124 9.29 -13.73 -17.39
CA GLY A 124 10.23 -12.67 -17.05
C GLY A 124 9.56 -11.29 -17.15
N ILE A 125 10.35 -10.23 -17.21
CA ILE A 125 9.87 -8.86 -17.32
C ILE A 125 10.54 -8.23 -18.54
N MET A 126 9.82 -8.31 -19.66
CA MET A 126 10.29 -7.91 -20.96
C MET A 126 10.26 -6.39 -21.13
N GLY A 127 11.44 -5.78 -21.29
CA GLY A 127 11.59 -4.40 -21.70
C GLY A 127 11.59 -4.28 -23.24
N ARG A 128 10.96 -3.22 -23.77
CA ARG A 128 10.80 -3.00 -25.22
C ARG A 128 12.11 -2.87 -26.00
N ASN A 129 13.23 -2.47 -25.38
CA ASN A 129 14.49 -2.16 -26.06
C ASN A 129 15.79 -2.39 -25.24
N ARG A 130 15.77 -3.12 -24.11
CA ARG A 130 16.99 -3.40 -23.30
C ARG A 130 16.90 -4.77 -22.62
N LYS A 131 18.05 -5.24 -22.09
CA LYS A 131 18.21 -6.45 -21.25
C LYS A 131 16.96 -6.68 -20.39
N SER A 132 16.16 -7.65 -20.81
CA SER A 132 14.97 -8.10 -20.10
C SER A 132 15.37 -8.74 -18.77
N ILE A 133 14.51 -8.66 -17.77
CA ILE A 133 14.66 -9.51 -16.59
C ILE A 133 14.20 -10.90 -17.04
N PRO A 134 15.08 -11.90 -17.05
CA PRO A 134 14.72 -13.22 -17.56
C PRO A 134 13.68 -13.87 -16.64
N PRO A 135 12.94 -14.88 -17.13
CA PRO A 135 12.07 -15.68 -16.28
C PRO A 135 12.83 -16.23 -15.07
N LEU A 136 12.21 -16.27 -13.88
CA LEU A 136 12.92 -16.73 -12.68
C LEU A 136 13.45 -18.15 -12.87
N LEU A 137 12.70 -19.03 -13.55
CA LEU A 137 13.08 -20.41 -13.79
C LEU A 137 14.33 -20.59 -14.67
N THR A 138 14.80 -19.54 -15.35
CA THR A 138 16.04 -19.58 -16.15
C THR A 138 17.24 -18.98 -15.41
N LEU A 139 17.04 -18.47 -14.18
CA LEU A 139 18.12 -17.96 -13.33
C LEU A 139 18.94 -19.08 -12.70
N ASP A 140 20.12 -18.72 -12.18
CA ASP A 140 20.99 -19.64 -11.43
C ASP A 140 20.24 -20.21 -10.22
N SER A 141 20.15 -21.54 -10.16
CA SER A 141 19.41 -22.27 -9.13
C SER A 141 19.96 -22.01 -7.71
N ARG A 142 21.21 -21.56 -7.58
CA ARG A 142 21.81 -21.20 -6.29
C ARG A 142 21.20 -19.93 -5.68
N TYR A 143 20.70 -19.03 -6.53
CA TYR A 143 20.25 -17.69 -6.10
C TYR A 143 18.77 -17.43 -6.39
N ILE A 144 18.10 -18.27 -7.19
CA ILE A 144 16.67 -18.15 -7.55
C ILE A 144 15.74 -18.14 -6.33
N TRP A 145 16.12 -18.79 -5.23
CA TRP A 145 15.28 -18.83 -4.02
C TRP A 145 15.05 -17.44 -3.43
N PHE A 146 15.98 -16.50 -3.60
CA PHE A 146 15.88 -15.14 -3.03
C PHE A 146 14.71 -14.33 -3.61
N PRO A 147 14.58 -14.13 -4.95
CA PRO A 147 13.43 -13.44 -5.52
C PRO A 147 12.11 -14.16 -5.25
N ILE A 148 12.10 -15.50 -5.29
CA ILE A 148 10.90 -16.31 -4.99
C ILE A 148 10.46 -16.09 -3.53
N LEU A 149 11.39 -16.21 -2.58
CA LEU A 149 11.11 -16.03 -1.16
C LEU A 149 10.63 -14.61 -0.89
N THR A 150 11.17 -13.61 -1.59
CA THR A 150 10.71 -12.22 -1.47
C THR A 150 9.23 -12.09 -1.85
N TYR A 151 8.83 -12.59 -3.03
CA TYR A 151 7.43 -12.58 -3.44
C TYR A 151 6.52 -13.29 -2.44
N ILE A 152 6.91 -14.50 -2.01
CA ILE A 152 6.12 -15.29 -1.05
C ILE A 152 5.99 -14.55 0.28
N THR A 153 7.06 -13.94 0.77
CA THR A 153 7.05 -13.20 2.05
C THR A 153 6.06 -12.05 2.00
N PHE A 154 6.14 -11.17 0.99
CA PHE A 154 5.22 -10.04 0.88
C PHE A 154 3.78 -10.47 0.60
N PHE A 155 3.58 -11.54 -0.18
CA PHE A 155 2.27 -12.14 -0.39
C PHE A 155 1.66 -12.67 0.92
N LEU A 156 2.43 -13.44 1.69
CA LEU A 156 1.97 -14.03 2.95
C LEU A 156 1.68 -12.95 3.99
N VAL A 157 2.54 -11.94 4.11
CA VAL A 157 2.29 -10.80 5.01
C VAL A 157 0.97 -10.12 4.65
N ALA A 158 0.75 -9.82 3.36
CA ALA A 158 -0.51 -9.22 2.91
C ALA A 158 -1.73 -10.11 3.18
N ALA A 159 -1.62 -11.41 2.88
CA ALA A 159 -2.68 -12.38 3.12
C ALA A 159 -3.02 -12.50 4.61
N LEU A 160 -2.01 -12.56 5.48
CA LEU A 160 -2.19 -12.61 6.93
C LEU A 160 -2.89 -11.34 7.44
N ILE A 161 -2.47 -10.16 6.99
CA ILE A 161 -3.12 -8.89 7.36
C ILE A 161 -4.62 -8.96 7.02
N ILE A 162 -4.97 -9.35 5.80
CA ILE A 162 -6.37 -9.47 5.35
C ILE A 162 -7.13 -10.51 6.19
N LEU A 163 -6.52 -11.67 6.47
CA LEU A 163 -7.13 -12.73 7.28
C LEU A 163 -7.39 -12.28 8.72
N PHE A 164 -6.43 -11.61 9.36
CA PHE A 164 -6.59 -11.06 10.70
C PHE A 164 -7.75 -10.05 10.74
N PHE A 165 -7.84 -9.14 9.76
CA PHE A 165 -8.96 -8.20 9.71
C PHE A 165 -10.30 -8.89 9.51
N LYS A 166 -10.37 -9.87 8.60
CA LYS A 166 -11.58 -10.67 8.40
C LYS A 166 -12.01 -11.39 9.68
N HIS A 167 -11.06 -11.89 10.46
CA HIS A 167 -11.33 -12.53 11.74
C HIS A 167 -11.87 -11.53 12.78
N ILE A 168 -11.27 -10.35 12.89
CA ILE A 168 -11.72 -9.30 13.82
C ILE A 168 -13.12 -8.79 13.45
N GLU A 169 -13.38 -8.56 12.15
CA GLU A 169 -14.70 -8.13 11.69
C GLU A 169 -15.76 -9.19 11.99
N LYS A 170 -15.45 -10.47 11.77
CA LYS A 170 -16.34 -11.57 12.12
C LYS A 170 -16.66 -11.58 13.61
N LYS A 171 -15.63 -11.48 14.47
CA LYS A 171 -15.82 -11.43 15.93
C LYS A 171 -16.69 -10.25 16.36
N LYS A 172 -16.47 -9.07 15.79
CA LYS A 172 -17.28 -7.88 16.08
C LYS A 172 -18.75 -8.07 15.70
N ARG A 173 -19.02 -8.68 14.55
CA ARG A 173 -20.41 -9.00 14.13
C ARG A 173 -21.07 -10.02 15.05
N GLU A 174 -20.33 -11.00 15.56
CA GLU A 174 -20.85 -11.97 16.53
C GLU A 174 -21.19 -11.30 17.87
N GLU A 175 -20.36 -10.38 18.36
CA GLU A 175 -20.62 -9.59 19.57
C GLU A 175 -21.84 -8.66 19.39
N GLU A 176 -21.99 -7.98 18.24
CA GLU A 176 -23.15 -7.14 17.94
C GLU A 176 -24.46 -7.94 17.82
N ASN A 177 -24.41 -9.17 17.29
CA ASN A 177 -25.59 -10.03 17.16
C ASN A 177 -25.96 -10.76 18.45
N GLY A 178 -24.98 -11.11 19.30
CA GLY A 178 -25.22 -11.75 20.60
C GLY A 178 -25.68 -10.78 21.71
N GLY A 179 -25.43 -9.48 21.53
CA GLY A 179 -25.84 -8.42 22.45
C GLY A 179 -27.24 -7.84 22.22
N ASN A 180 -28.03 -8.38 21.28
CA ASN A 180 -29.39 -7.91 21.02
C ASN A 180 -30.42 -8.89 21.61
N PRO A 181 -30.93 -8.67 22.84
CA PRO A 181 -31.86 -9.58 23.54
C PRO A 181 -33.31 -9.49 23.03
N HIS A 182 -33.57 -8.80 21.91
CA HIS A 182 -34.88 -8.73 21.29
C HIS A 182 -34.87 -9.39 19.91
N LYS A 183 -34.80 -10.71 19.92
CA LYS A 183 -35.45 -11.60 18.96
C LYS A 183 -36.16 -12.70 19.73
#